data_AF-A0A8T5GV04-F1
#
_entry.id   AF-A0A8T5GV04-F1
#
_cell.length_a   1.000
_cell.length_b   1.000
_cell.length_c   1.000
_cell.angle_alpha   90.00
_cell.angle_beta   90.00
_cell.angle_gamma   90.00
#
_symmetry.space_group_name_H-M   'P 1'
#
loop_
_entity.id
_entity.type
_entity.pdbx_description
1 polymer ?
#
loop_
_entity_poly.entity_id
_entity_poly.type
_entity_poly.pdbx_seq_one_letter_code
_entity_poly.pdbx_strand_id
1 'polypeptide(L)'
;MDFTENDLLGWSRIFALVLGMGWAAWMDHKERRVGNDHWLVWVKPALFLWALDLMNQGADWTIYLTASAVVAYASGAVLGRPSLTDLRNGSRLDGVVLLWYAISSVGLVAGAIAHQSTQPLDVLLGNDTGLGALWWKTLSVLFVILIIDGAWRLRLLHGGADAKALMWVALLFPNWATMPLLLSDATMDATVALPPSLALLMWGGLSFLAIPFVLLVKNILAGNIVSFRDLRLAWHALRIDRTEVVNRHVWLLTTLMEMPDGTTKPHHRTRAPRTTPSRDDLEASIAALEEAGVDQVWVSSKLPLLVFLFPAIAPLVLLGDPMALLMPMLGL
;
A
#
# COMPACT_ATOMS: atom_id res chain seq x y z
N MET A 1 6.24 27.24 20.93
CA MET A 1 6.80 26.69 19.69
C MET A 1 6.28 27.56 18.58
N ASP A 2 7.16 28.25 17.87
CA ASP A 2 6.75 28.97 16.66
C ASP A 2 6.49 27.93 15.58
N PHE A 3 5.28 27.98 15.01
CA PHE A 3 4.84 27.04 13.99
C PHE A 3 5.46 27.46 12.65
N THR A 4 6.34 26.63 12.07
CA THR A 4 7.02 26.97 10.82
C THR A 4 6.15 26.67 9.60
N GLU A 5 6.48 27.26 8.45
CA GLU A 5 5.81 26.94 7.18
C GLU A 5 5.95 25.45 6.81
N ASN A 6 7.10 24.86 7.13
CA ASN A 6 7.36 23.43 6.93
C ASN A 6 6.47 22.57 7.85
N ASP A 7 6.24 22.99 9.09
CA ASP A 7 5.33 22.28 9.99
C ASP A 7 3.89 22.32 9.45
N LEU A 8 3.44 23.48 8.96
CA LEU A 8 2.13 23.63 8.34
C LEU A 8 1.95 22.71 7.13
N LEU A 9 2.96 22.68 6.26
CA LEU A 9 3.01 21.80 5.09
C LEU A 9 3.04 20.33 5.48
N GLY A 10 3.80 19.95 6.51
CA GLY A 10 3.87 18.59 7.03
C GLY A 10 2.53 18.12 7.60
N TRP A 11 1.93 18.90 8.51
CA TRP A 11 0.64 18.56 9.12
C TRP A 11 -0.51 18.56 8.11
N SER A 12 -0.47 19.42 7.09
CA SER A 12 -1.42 19.39 5.99
C SER A 12 -1.35 18.09 5.19
N ARG A 13 -0.14 17.54 4.98
CA ARG A 13 0.04 16.22 4.36
C ARG A 13 -0.50 15.10 5.24
N ILE A 14 -0.25 15.14 6.55
CA ILE A 14 -0.81 14.15 7.50
C ILE A 14 -2.33 14.17 7.44
N PHE A 15 -2.94 15.35 7.45
CA PHE A 15 -4.38 15.50 7.35
C PHE A 15 -4.93 14.89 6.04
N ALA A 16 -4.29 15.20 4.90
CA ALA A 16 -4.67 14.62 3.62
C ALA A 16 -4.48 13.08 3.61
N LEU A 17 -3.40 12.58 4.21
CA LEU A 17 -3.10 11.16 4.34
C LEU A 17 -4.20 10.43 5.13
N VAL A 18 -4.55 10.94 6.31
CA VAL A 18 -5.55 10.32 7.19
C VAL A 18 -6.92 10.29 6.52
N LEU A 19 -7.34 11.39 5.89
CA LEU A 19 -8.64 11.43 5.22
C LEU A 19 -8.69 10.56 3.96
N GLY A 20 -7.68 10.67 3.09
CA GLY A 20 -7.62 9.89 1.85
C GLY A 20 -7.50 8.40 2.13
N MET A 21 -6.55 8.01 2.98
CA MET A 21 -6.35 6.61 3.35
C MET A 21 -7.51 6.05 4.18
N GLY A 22 -8.10 6.84 5.08
CA GLY A 22 -9.25 6.42 5.87
C GLY A 22 -10.47 6.09 4.99
N TRP A 23 -10.76 6.93 4.00
CA TRP A 23 -11.82 6.65 3.04
C TRP A 23 -11.47 5.47 2.13
N ALA A 24 -10.22 5.35 1.67
CA ALA A 24 -9.75 4.21 0.90
C ALA A 24 -9.92 2.88 1.67
N ALA A 25 -9.49 2.86 2.93
CA ALA A 25 -9.59 1.71 3.82
C ALA A 25 -11.06 1.33 4.10
N TRP A 26 -11.94 2.33 4.26
CA TRP A 26 -13.37 2.07 4.42
C TRP A 26 -14.01 1.45 3.16
N MET A 27 -13.72 1.99 1.97
CA MET A 27 -14.19 1.41 0.70
C MET A 27 -13.64 -0.01 0.49
N ASP A 28 -12.35 -0.23 0.78
CA ASP A 28 -11.74 -1.55 0.63
C ASP A 28 -12.29 -2.57 1.66
N HIS A 29 -12.60 -2.12 2.87
CA HIS A 29 -13.25 -2.95 3.87
C HIS A 29 -14.65 -3.42 3.42
N LYS A 30 -15.46 -2.48 2.89
CA LYS A 30 -16.86 -2.69 2.53
C LYS A 30 -17.04 -3.38 1.17
N GLU A 31 -16.30 -2.93 0.16
CA GLU A 31 -16.52 -3.26 -1.26
C GLU A 31 -15.35 -4.02 -1.89
N ARG A 32 -14.21 -4.15 -1.18
CA ARG A 32 -12.98 -4.82 -1.66
C ARG A 32 -12.37 -4.18 -2.91
N ARG A 33 -12.74 -2.93 -3.15
CA ARG A 33 -12.35 -2.16 -4.32
C ARG A 33 -12.25 -0.70 -3.92
N VAL A 34 -11.25 -0.05 -4.47
CA VAL A 34 -11.08 1.40 -4.40
C VAL A 34 -11.04 1.90 -5.84
N GLY A 35 -12.07 2.66 -6.24
CA GLY A 35 -12.21 3.17 -7.60
C GLY A 35 -11.10 4.15 -7.99
N ASN A 36 -10.85 4.28 -9.30
CA ASN A 36 -9.86 5.23 -9.82
C ASN A 36 -10.21 6.69 -9.47
N ASP A 37 -11.50 7.02 -9.40
CA ASP A 37 -11.98 8.36 -9.08
C ASP A 37 -11.51 8.84 -7.71
N HIS A 38 -11.43 7.92 -6.73
CA HIS A 38 -10.90 8.25 -5.41
C HIS A 38 -9.44 8.74 -5.51
N TRP A 39 -8.60 8.03 -6.25
CA TRP A 39 -7.20 8.41 -6.45
C TRP A 39 -7.05 9.69 -7.27
N LEU A 40 -7.93 9.94 -8.25
CA LEU A 40 -7.97 11.20 -9.01
C LEU A 40 -8.36 12.41 -8.15
N VAL A 41 -9.19 12.22 -7.14
CA VAL A 41 -9.55 13.28 -6.18
C VAL A 41 -8.38 13.54 -5.23
N TRP A 42 -7.81 12.49 -4.63
CA TRP A 42 -6.81 12.63 -3.59
C TRP A 42 -5.40 12.93 -4.09
N VAL A 43 -5.10 12.70 -5.37
CA VAL A 43 -3.84 13.17 -5.95
C VAL A 43 -3.76 14.71 -5.97
N LYS A 44 -4.90 15.42 -6.09
CA LYS A 44 -4.93 16.89 -6.14
C LYS A 44 -4.27 17.57 -4.93
N PRO A 45 -4.66 17.26 -3.66
CA PRO A 45 -3.97 17.83 -2.51
C PRO A 45 -2.50 17.41 -2.42
N ALA A 46 -2.13 16.19 -2.83
CA ALA A 46 -0.73 15.76 -2.85
C ALA A 46 0.11 16.61 -3.82
N LEU A 47 -0.37 16.82 -5.05
CA LEU A 47 0.32 17.65 -6.04
C LEU A 47 0.37 19.11 -5.63
N PHE A 48 -0.71 19.64 -5.05
CA PHE A 48 -0.75 21.01 -4.56
C PHE A 48 0.26 21.25 -3.44
N LEU A 49 0.30 20.36 -2.44
CA LEU A 49 1.24 20.47 -1.32
C LEU A 49 2.69 20.24 -1.76
N TRP A 50 2.93 19.35 -2.72
CA TRP A 50 4.27 19.14 -3.27
C TRP A 50 4.73 20.34 -4.10
N ALA A 51 3.85 20.96 -4.89
CA ALA A 51 4.17 22.17 -5.62
C ALA A 51 4.52 23.34 -4.67
N LEU A 52 3.74 23.54 -3.60
CA LEU A 52 4.05 24.56 -2.59
C LEU A 52 5.40 24.32 -1.91
N ASP A 53 5.73 23.06 -1.63
CA ASP A 53 7.00 22.68 -1.02
C ASP A 53 8.19 22.93 -1.96
N LEU A 54 8.05 22.59 -3.26
CA LEU A 54 9.05 22.95 -4.28
C LEU A 54 9.21 24.46 -4.45
N MET A 55 8.10 25.22 -4.37
CA MET A 55 8.14 26.69 -4.40
C MET A 55 8.88 27.24 -3.20
N ASN A 56 8.61 26.72 -2.00
CA ASN A 56 9.28 27.13 -0.76
C ASN A 56 10.79 26.86 -0.80
N GLN A 57 11.19 25.75 -1.41
CA GLN A 57 12.60 25.36 -1.57
C GLN A 57 13.31 26.05 -2.76
N GLY A 58 12.63 26.95 -3.47
CA GLY A 58 13.22 27.70 -4.59
C GLY A 58 13.53 26.83 -5.81
N ALA A 59 12.76 25.77 -6.04
CA ALA A 59 12.98 24.82 -7.12
C ALA A 59 13.03 25.52 -8.49
N ASP A 60 13.98 25.12 -9.32
CA ASP A 60 14.06 25.57 -10.71
C ASP A 60 13.14 24.75 -11.64
N TRP A 61 13.00 25.19 -12.89
CA TRP A 61 12.10 24.57 -13.87
C TRP A 61 12.43 23.10 -14.15
N THR A 62 13.70 22.67 -14.05
CA THR A 62 14.10 21.28 -14.27
C THR A 62 13.59 20.37 -13.14
N ILE A 63 13.55 20.88 -11.91
CA ILE A 63 13.01 20.16 -10.75
C ILE A 63 11.50 20.01 -10.88
N TYR A 64 10.77 21.05 -11.27
CA TYR A 64 9.33 20.96 -11.56
C TYR A 64 9.02 19.95 -12.66
N LEU A 65 9.79 19.94 -13.74
CA LEU A 65 9.58 18.95 -14.81
C LEU A 65 9.97 17.53 -14.40
N THR A 66 10.94 17.38 -13.49
CA THR A 66 11.29 16.07 -12.89
C THR A 66 10.17 15.58 -11.98
N ALA A 67 9.59 16.45 -11.13
CA ALA A 67 8.39 16.14 -10.36
C ALA A 67 7.23 15.77 -11.29
N SER A 68 7.04 16.54 -12.37
CA SER A 68 6.06 16.24 -13.42
C SER A 68 6.29 14.86 -14.06
N ALA A 69 7.55 14.41 -14.24
CA ALA A 69 7.87 13.06 -14.73
C ALA A 69 7.41 11.98 -13.75
N VAL A 70 7.60 12.21 -12.45
CA VAL A 70 7.13 11.31 -11.39
C VAL A 70 5.61 11.14 -11.46
N VAL A 71 4.89 12.26 -11.54
CA VAL A 71 3.43 12.28 -11.60
C VAL A 71 2.93 11.66 -12.90
N ALA A 72 3.59 11.96 -14.03
CA ALA A 72 3.30 11.40 -15.33
C ALA A 72 3.37 9.87 -15.29
N TYR A 73 4.46 9.31 -14.76
CA TYR A 73 4.62 7.87 -14.63
C TYR A 73 3.54 7.25 -13.72
N ALA A 74 3.31 7.84 -12.55
CA ALA A 74 2.31 7.38 -11.57
C ALA A 74 0.88 7.41 -12.13
N SER A 75 0.57 8.39 -12.98
CA SER A 75 -0.74 8.55 -13.61
C SER A 75 -1.16 7.33 -14.43
N GLY A 76 -0.20 6.58 -14.97
CA GLY A 76 -0.46 5.35 -15.73
C GLY A 76 -1.19 4.27 -14.93
N ALA A 77 -1.07 4.26 -13.59
CA ALA A 77 -1.83 3.34 -12.74
C ALA A 77 -3.33 3.70 -12.68
N VAL A 78 -3.69 4.97 -12.89
CA VAL A 78 -5.05 5.49 -12.72
C VAL A 78 -5.72 5.75 -14.06
N LEU A 79 -5.04 6.43 -14.98
CA LEU A 79 -5.54 6.80 -16.31
C LEU A 79 -5.35 5.68 -17.35
N GLY A 80 -4.49 4.70 -17.06
CA GLY A 80 -4.02 3.75 -18.06
C GLY A 80 -2.77 4.27 -18.78
N ARG A 81 -2.09 3.37 -19.50
CA ARG A 81 -0.89 3.73 -20.27
C ARG A 81 -1.30 4.16 -21.67
N PRO A 82 -0.78 5.28 -22.19
CA PRO A 82 -1.08 5.70 -23.54
C PRO A 82 -0.57 4.65 -24.55
N SER A 83 -1.36 4.40 -25.58
CA SER A 83 -1.07 3.45 -26.64
C SER A 83 -0.85 4.19 -27.96
N LEU A 84 0.23 3.85 -28.67
CA LEU A 84 0.48 4.38 -30.01
C LEU A 84 -0.62 3.98 -31.00
N THR A 85 -1.29 2.86 -30.76
CA THR A 85 -2.43 2.40 -31.57
C THR A 85 -3.64 3.30 -31.36
N ASP A 86 -3.95 3.63 -30.11
CA ASP A 86 -5.11 4.46 -29.77
C ASP A 86 -4.89 5.92 -30.20
N LEU A 87 -3.64 6.41 -30.13
CA LEU A 87 -3.27 7.69 -30.72
C LEU A 87 -3.50 7.72 -32.23
N ARG A 88 -3.08 6.67 -32.96
CA ARG A 88 -3.31 6.55 -34.41
C ARG A 88 -4.80 6.50 -34.75
N ASN A 89 -5.61 5.96 -33.85
CA ASN A 89 -7.07 5.92 -33.95
C ASN A 89 -7.74 7.26 -33.54
N GLY A 90 -6.97 8.29 -33.19
CA GLY A 90 -7.46 9.62 -32.89
C GLY A 90 -7.75 9.91 -31.41
N SER A 91 -7.26 9.09 -30.47
CA SER A 91 -7.41 9.36 -29.03
C SER A 91 -6.70 10.66 -28.64
N ARG A 92 -7.48 11.68 -28.27
CA ARG A 92 -6.95 12.96 -27.78
C ARG A 92 -6.27 12.81 -26.42
N LEU A 93 -6.79 11.92 -25.57
CA LEU A 93 -6.27 11.69 -24.24
C LEU A 93 -4.85 11.12 -24.30
N ASP A 94 -4.63 10.09 -25.13
CA ASP A 94 -3.33 9.48 -25.34
C ASP A 94 -2.32 10.49 -25.88
N GLY A 95 -2.74 11.36 -26.80
CA GLY A 95 -1.90 12.44 -27.33
C GLY A 95 -1.43 13.42 -26.25
N VAL A 96 -2.34 13.83 -25.37
CA VAL A 96 -2.01 14.73 -24.24
C VAL A 96 -1.06 14.04 -23.26
N VAL A 97 -1.30 12.78 -22.91
CA VAL A 97 -0.43 12.04 -21.97
C VAL A 97 0.95 11.80 -22.57
N LEU A 98 1.05 11.48 -23.86
CA LEU A 98 2.35 11.31 -24.54
C LEU A 98 3.13 12.62 -24.64
N LEU A 99 2.45 13.73 -24.94
CA LEU A 99 3.08 15.05 -24.92
C LEU A 99 3.59 15.40 -23.52
N TRP A 100 2.79 15.11 -22.48
CA TRP A 100 3.22 15.28 -21.10
C TRP A 100 4.46 14.45 -20.77
N TYR A 101 4.50 13.17 -21.18
CA TYR A 101 5.67 12.30 -21.00
C TYR A 101 6.91 12.86 -21.69
N ALA A 102 6.76 13.40 -22.91
CA ALA A 102 7.86 13.99 -23.66
C ALA A 102 8.43 15.24 -22.95
N ILE A 103 7.56 16.17 -22.54
CA ILE A 103 7.96 17.39 -21.83
C ILE A 103 8.67 17.04 -20.50
N SER A 104 8.11 16.10 -19.74
CA SER A 104 8.70 15.66 -18.48
C SER A 104 10.05 14.96 -18.67
N SER A 105 10.21 14.19 -19.76
CA SER A 105 11.48 13.53 -20.09
C SER A 105 12.58 14.56 -20.43
N VAL A 106 12.23 15.64 -21.12
CA VAL A 106 13.17 16.76 -21.38
C VAL A 106 13.65 17.37 -20.07
N GLY A 107 12.75 17.60 -19.11
CA GLY A 107 13.11 18.14 -17.80
C GLY A 107 14.02 17.22 -17.00
N LEU A 108 13.79 15.91 -17.05
CA LEU A 108 14.64 14.92 -16.37
C LEU A 108 16.06 14.92 -16.94
N VAL A 109 16.20 14.94 -18.27
CA VAL A 109 17.51 15.02 -18.94
C VAL A 109 18.20 16.37 -18.67
N ALA A 110 17.46 17.48 -18.77
CA ALA A 110 18.00 18.80 -18.52
C ALA A 110 18.43 18.98 -17.06
N GLY A 111 17.65 18.48 -16.11
CA GLY A 111 17.98 18.47 -14.69
C GLY A 111 19.20 17.61 -14.38
N ALA A 112 19.32 16.43 -15.02
CA ALA A 112 20.50 15.59 -14.89
C ALA A 112 21.77 16.31 -15.38
N ILE A 113 21.69 17.08 -16.47
CA ILE A 113 22.81 17.88 -16.98
C ILE A 113 23.11 19.08 -16.07
N ALA A 114 22.08 19.78 -15.60
CA ALA A 114 22.21 20.99 -14.78
C ALA A 114 22.80 20.68 -13.39
N HIS A 115 22.43 19.53 -12.82
CA HIS A 115 22.78 19.13 -11.46
C HIS A 115 23.81 17.98 -11.40
N GLN A 116 24.50 17.70 -12.50
CA GLN A 116 25.47 16.59 -12.62
C GLN A 116 26.65 16.67 -11.62
N SER A 117 26.95 17.86 -11.09
CA SER A 117 28.01 18.05 -10.10
C SER A 117 27.65 17.49 -8.72
N THR A 118 26.37 17.37 -8.40
CA THR A 118 25.91 16.81 -7.13
C THR A 118 25.87 15.29 -7.23
N GLN A 119 26.55 14.61 -6.32
CA GLN A 119 26.56 13.15 -6.26
C GLN A 119 25.43 12.62 -5.37
N PRO A 120 24.74 11.52 -5.74
CA PRO A 120 23.70 10.92 -4.91
C PRO A 120 24.15 10.55 -3.49
N LEU A 121 25.41 10.14 -3.35
CA LEU A 121 25.97 9.76 -2.05
C LEU A 121 26.09 10.96 -1.12
N ASP A 122 26.51 12.12 -1.64
CA ASP A 122 26.59 13.36 -0.87
C ASP A 122 25.22 13.83 -0.41
N VAL A 123 24.18 13.63 -1.23
CA VAL A 123 22.79 13.92 -0.85
C VAL A 123 22.31 12.98 0.25
N LEU A 124 22.63 11.69 0.17
CA LEU A 124 22.24 10.68 1.15
C LEU A 124 22.95 10.89 2.50
N LEU A 125 24.21 11.31 2.48
CA LEU A 125 24.98 11.64 3.68
C LEU A 125 24.66 13.04 4.25
N GLY A 126 23.83 13.83 3.57
CA GLY A 126 23.48 15.19 3.99
C GLY A 126 24.59 16.22 3.75
N ASN A 127 25.61 15.89 2.97
CA ASN A 127 26.72 16.78 2.62
C ASN A 127 26.32 17.86 1.59
N ASP A 128 25.29 17.60 0.78
CA ASP A 128 24.72 18.56 -0.17
C ASP A 128 23.23 18.83 0.15
N THR A 129 22.89 20.11 0.28
CA THR A 129 21.53 20.61 0.55
C THR A 129 21.03 21.59 -0.51
N GLY A 130 21.78 21.79 -1.60
CA GLY A 130 21.43 22.72 -2.66
C GLY A 130 20.35 22.20 -3.63
N LEU A 131 20.17 22.91 -4.74
CA LEU A 131 19.18 22.55 -5.77
C LEU A 131 19.46 21.18 -6.40
N GLY A 132 20.73 20.79 -6.53
CA GLY A 132 21.08 19.46 -7.01
C GLY A 132 20.61 18.35 -6.06
N ALA A 133 20.72 18.58 -4.74
CA ALA A 133 20.19 17.68 -3.73
C ALA A 133 18.66 17.58 -3.80
N LEU A 134 17.97 18.70 -4.01
CA LEU A 134 16.52 18.72 -4.22
C LEU A 134 16.11 17.97 -5.49
N TRP A 135 16.86 18.11 -6.58
CA TRP A 135 16.63 17.36 -7.81
C TRP A 135 16.77 15.85 -7.59
N TRP A 136 17.84 15.40 -6.92
CA TRP A 136 18.03 13.99 -6.56
C TRP A 136 16.93 13.45 -5.63
N LYS A 137 16.51 14.23 -4.63
CA LYS A 137 15.36 13.89 -3.76
C LYS A 137 14.05 13.78 -4.55
N THR A 138 13.87 14.60 -5.58
CA THR A 138 12.69 14.53 -6.47
C THR A 138 12.77 13.29 -7.35
N LEU A 139 13.94 12.98 -7.90
CA LEU A 139 14.18 11.80 -8.73
C LEU A 139 14.03 10.49 -7.94
N SER A 140 14.41 10.47 -6.66
CA SER A 140 14.25 9.28 -5.81
C SER A 140 12.77 8.88 -5.67
N VAL A 141 11.83 9.83 -5.68
CA VAL A 141 10.39 9.53 -5.70
C VAL A 141 10.01 8.73 -6.95
N LEU A 142 10.56 9.07 -8.12
CA LEU A 142 10.35 8.26 -9.33
C LEU A 142 10.83 6.83 -9.13
N PHE A 143 12.02 6.65 -8.54
CA PHE A 143 12.55 5.32 -8.25
C PHE A 143 11.66 4.52 -7.30
N VAL A 144 11.11 5.16 -6.25
CA VAL A 144 10.14 4.53 -5.33
C VAL A 144 8.88 4.10 -6.07
N ILE A 145 8.33 4.94 -6.94
CA ILE A 145 7.14 4.61 -7.75
C ILE A 145 7.44 3.45 -8.71
N LEU A 146 8.64 3.40 -9.31
CA LEU A 146 9.06 2.28 -10.16
C LEU A 146 9.15 0.97 -9.36
N ILE A 147 9.67 1.01 -8.13
CA ILE A 147 9.69 -0.17 -7.24
C ILE A 147 8.26 -0.64 -6.96
N ILE A 148 7.35 0.27 -6.63
CA ILE A 148 5.96 -0.08 -6.32
C ILE A 148 5.24 -0.65 -7.56
N ASP A 149 5.38 -0.02 -8.74
CA ASP A 149 4.82 -0.53 -10.00
C ASP A 149 5.43 -1.90 -10.37
N GLY A 150 6.73 -2.07 -10.18
CA GLY A 150 7.42 -3.34 -10.38
C GLY A 150 6.90 -4.44 -9.46
N ALA A 151 6.78 -4.14 -8.16
CA ALA A 151 6.22 -5.07 -7.17
C ALA A 151 4.78 -5.47 -7.50
N TRP A 152 3.97 -4.55 -8.03
CA TRP A 152 2.62 -4.84 -8.51
C TRP A 152 2.63 -5.73 -9.77
N ARG A 153 3.46 -5.45 -10.76
CA ARG A 153 3.59 -6.25 -12.00
C ARG A 153 4.09 -7.67 -11.73
N LEU A 154 5.01 -7.82 -10.79
CA LEU A 154 5.55 -9.10 -10.36
C LEU A 154 4.63 -9.85 -9.38
N ARG A 155 3.43 -9.31 -9.09
CA ARG A 155 2.43 -9.87 -8.17
C ARG A 155 2.94 -10.04 -6.73
N LEU A 156 3.93 -9.24 -6.32
CA LEU A 156 4.33 -9.12 -4.92
C LEU A 156 3.27 -8.31 -4.17
N LEU A 157 2.77 -7.23 -4.79
CA LEU A 157 1.57 -6.51 -4.37
C LEU A 157 0.36 -7.05 -5.14
N HIS A 158 -0.57 -7.66 -4.43
CA HIS A 158 -1.69 -8.39 -5.04
C HIS A 158 -2.84 -7.46 -5.48
N GLY A 159 -3.00 -6.29 -4.86
CA GLY A 159 -4.05 -5.33 -5.17
C GLY A 159 -3.58 -4.12 -5.98
N GLY A 160 -4.29 -3.78 -7.05
CA GLY A 160 -4.06 -2.52 -7.77
C GLY A 160 -4.41 -1.27 -6.95
N ALA A 161 -5.33 -1.38 -5.98
CA ALA A 161 -5.62 -0.31 -5.03
C ALA A 161 -4.42 -0.06 -4.10
N ASP A 162 -3.77 -1.13 -3.62
CA ASP A 162 -2.59 -1.06 -2.76
C ASP A 162 -1.43 -0.31 -3.45
N ALA A 163 -1.15 -0.66 -4.70
CA ALA A 163 -0.11 -0.01 -5.48
C ALA A 163 -0.39 1.50 -5.64
N LYS A 164 -1.64 1.87 -5.96
CA LYS A 164 -2.04 3.29 -6.07
C LYS A 164 -1.93 4.03 -4.75
N ALA A 165 -2.30 3.39 -3.66
CA ALA A 165 -2.17 3.95 -2.32
C ALA A 165 -0.71 4.28 -1.99
N LEU A 166 0.20 3.34 -2.22
CA LEU A 166 1.63 3.55 -1.94
C LEU A 166 2.25 4.59 -2.89
N MET A 167 1.86 4.62 -4.17
CA MET A 167 2.29 5.66 -5.11
C MET A 167 1.79 7.03 -4.67
N TRP A 168 0.53 7.12 -4.25
CA TRP A 168 -0.05 8.36 -3.73
C TRP A 168 0.67 8.84 -2.47
N VAL A 169 1.00 7.95 -1.53
CA VAL A 169 1.80 8.27 -0.34
C VAL A 169 3.19 8.76 -0.74
N ALA A 170 3.83 8.17 -1.75
CA ALA A 170 5.14 8.63 -2.24
C ALA A 170 5.09 10.05 -2.84
N LEU A 171 3.97 10.41 -3.49
CA LEU A 171 3.74 11.78 -3.98
C LEU A 171 3.46 12.77 -2.83
N LEU A 172 2.74 12.31 -1.79
CA LEU A 172 2.35 13.14 -0.66
C LEU A 172 3.53 13.38 0.30
N PHE A 173 4.37 12.36 0.51
CA PHE A 173 5.60 12.41 1.31
C PHE A 173 6.81 11.97 0.46
N PRO A 174 7.38 12.89 -0.34
CA PRO A 174 8.55 12.63 -1.18
C PRO A 174 9.76 12.09 -0.40
N ASN A 175 9.94 12.56 0.84
CA ASN A 175 11.04 12.19 1.73
C ASN A 175 10.69 12.52 3.19
N TRP A 176 11.52 12.04 4.13
CA TRP A 176 11.28 12.22 5.57
C TRP A 176 11.30 13.67 6.06
N ALA A 177 11.99 14.59 5.38
CA ALA A 177 11.96 16.01 5.76
C ALA A 177 10.57 16.66 5.58
N THR A 178 9.66 16.01 4.85
CA THR A 178 8.27 16.45 4.68
C THR A 178 7.30 15.88 5.73
N MET A 179 7.79 15.01 6.62
CA MET A 179 7.00 14.33 7.64
C MET A 179 7.21 14.98 9.02
N PRO A 180 6.16 15.47 9.70
CA PRO A 180 6.28 16.01 11.05
C PRO A 180 6.32 14.87 12.08
N LEU A 181 7.51 14.35 12.38
CA LEU A 181 7.71 13.30 13.39
C LEU A 181 7.43 13.82 14.81
N LEU A 182 6.81 12.99 15.65
CA LEU A 182 6.37 13.41 17.00
C LEU A 182 7.24 12.90 18.15
N LEU A 183 7.66 11.63 18.14
CA LEU A 183 8.29 10.99 19.31
C LEU A 183 9.73 10.51 19.06
N SER A 184 10.20 10.47 17.81
CA SER A 184 11.52 9.93 17.49
C SER A 184 12.18 10.68 16.34
N ASP A 185 13.43 11.09 16.59
CA ASP A 185 14.33 11.63 15.57
C ASP A 185 15.22 10.55 14.94
N ALA A 186 15.08 9.28 15.36
CA ALA A 186 15.93 8.16 14.89
C ALA A 186 15.92 8.02 13.36
N THR A 187 14.82 8.38 12.72
CA THR A 187 14.70 8.35 11.25
C THR A 187 15.48 9.48 10.58
N MET A 188 15.57 10.64 11.21
CA MET A 188 16.36 11.77 10.73
C MET A 188 17.86 11.54 10.95
N ASP A 189 18.22 10.83 12.03
CA ASP A 189 19.60 10.49 12.36
C ASP A 189 20.12 9.25 11.61
N ALA A 190 19.23 8.45 11.03
CA ALA A 190 19.60 7.25 10.29
C ALA A 190 20.28 7.59 8.96
N THR A 191 21.46 7.03 8.72
CA THR A 191 22.17 7.13 7.44
C THR A 191 21.36 6.57 6.27
N VAL A 192 20.56 5.54 6.54
CA VAL A 192 19.68 4.91 5.55
C VAL A 192 18.31 4.70 6.17
N ALA A 193 17.32 5.42 5.65
CA ALA A 193 15.92 5.23 5.99
C ALA A 193 15.13 4.82 4.73
N LEU A 194 14.15 3.93 4.91
CA LEU A 194 13.21 3.60 3.85
C LEU A 194 12.36 4.83 3.51
N PRO A 195 12.05 5.08 2.24
CA PRO A 195 11.10 6.12 1.84
C PRO A 195 9.76 5.99 2.60
N PRO A 196 9.08 7.10 2.94
CA PRO A 196 7.87 7.07 3.77
C PRO A 196 6.77 6.10 3.31
N SER A 197 6.57 5.94 2.01
CA SER A 197 5.60 4.97 1.46
C SER A 197 5.99 3.52 1.72
N LEU A 198 7.27 3.17 1.66
CA LEU A 198 7.77 1.83 1.96
C LEU A 198 7.81 1.56 3.48
N ALA A 199 8.15 2.57 4.28
CA ALA A 199 8.05 2.49 5.73
C ALA A 199 6.59 2.26 6.18
N LEU A 200 5.62 2.93 5.55
CA LEU A 200 4.19 2.69 5.80
C LEU A 200 3.80 1.25 5.44
N LEU A 201 4.27 0.74 4.30
CA LEU A 201 4.06 -0.65 3.92
C LEU A 201 4.64 -1.62 4.95
N MET A 202 5.83 -1.32 5.49
CA MET A 202 6.49 -2.16 6.48
C MET A 202 5.76 -2.13 7.83
N TRP A 203 5.32 -0.96 8.32
CA TRP A 203 4.45 -0.87 9.50
C TRP A 203 3.13 -1.65 9.29
N GLY A 204 2.52 -1.52 8.11
CA GLY A 204 1.34 -2.29 7.72
C GLY A 204 1.61 -3.79 7.71
N GLY A 205 2.76 -4.22 7.16
CA GLY A 205 3.18 -5.62 7.14
C GLY A 205 3.44 -6.19 8.55
N LEU A 206 4.05 -5.41 9.44
CA LEU A 206 4.26 -5.79 10.84
C LEU A 206 2.93 -6.04 11.56
N SER A 207 1.89 -5.26 11.25
CA SER A 207 0.57 -5.48 11.83
C SER A 207 -0.04 -6.85 11.48
N PHE A 208 0.38 -7.47 10.36
CA PHE A 208 -0.04 -8.83 10.02
C PHE A 208 0.48 -9.90 10.98
N LEU A 209 1.60 -9.64 11.68
CA LEU A 209 2.12 -10.54 12.70
C LEU A 209 1.17 -10.70 13.88
N ALA A 210 0.27 -9.73 14.10
CA ALA A 210 -0.74 -9.80 15.15
C ALA A 210 -1.95 -10.68 14.77
N ILE A 211 -2.20 -10.91 13.47
CA ILE A 211 -3.40 -11.65 12.99
C ILE A 211 -3.50 -13.03 13.65
N PRO A 212 -2.46 -13.90 13.61
CA PRO A 212 -2.58 -15.25 14.17
C PRO A 212 -2.99 -15.27 15.64
N PHE A 213 -2.45 -14.35 16.43
CA PHE A 213 -2.77 -14.21 17.85
C PHE A 213 -4.22 -13.76 18.07
N VAL A 214 -4.68 -12.77 17.29
CA VAL A 214 -6.08 -12.31 17.35
C VAL A 214 -7.06 -13.43 16.99
N LEU A 215 -6.77 -14.20 15.93
CA LEU A 215 -7.61 -15.33 15.51
C LEU A 215 -7.61 -16.44 16.57
N LEU A 216 -6.45 -16.74 17.15
CA LEU A 216 -6.33 -17.75 18.20
C LEU A 216 -7.17 -17.36 19.43
N VAL A 217 -7.04 -16.13 19.91
CA VAL A 217 -7.83 -15.61 21.05
C VAL A 217 -9.33 -15.68 20.75
N LYS A 218 -9.77 -15.28 19.55
CA LYS A 218 -11.18 -15.37 19.15
C LYS A 218 -11.70 -16.81 19.17
N ASN A 219 -10.93 -17.76 18.67
CA ASN A 219 -11.33 -19.18 18.68
C ASN A 219 -11.35 -19.77 20.09
N ILE A 220 -10.43 -19.37 20.97
CA ILE A 220 -10.43 -19.78 22.39
C ILE A 220 -11.70 -19.27 23.09
N LEU A 221 -11.98 -17.97 22.97
CA LEU A 221 -13.15 -17.34 23.61
C LEU A 221 -14.48 -17.92 23.11
N ALA A 222 -14.55 -18.36 21.86
CA ALA A 222 -15.71 -19.01 21.28
C ALA A 222 -15.82 -20.51 21.58
N GLY A 223 -14.85 -21.11 22.29
CA GLY A 223 -14.85 -22.55 22.58
C GLY A 223 -14.63 -23.43 21.35
N ASN A 224 -14.04 -22.89 20.27
CA ASN A 224 -13.90 -23.57 18.98
C ASN A 224 -12.75 -24.59 18.94
N ILE A 225 -11.88 -24.61 19.96
CA ILE A 225 -10.68 -25.44 20.04
C ILE A 225 -10.97 -26.66 20.91
N VAL A 226 -11.22 -27.80 20.27
CA VAL A 226 -11.52 -29.08 20.95
C VAL A 226 -10.35 -30.06 20.84
N SER A 227 -9.51 -29.91 19.82
CA SER A 227 -8.38 -30.79 19.54
C SER A 227 -7.10 -30.03 19.15
N PHE A 228 -5.97 -30.74 19.17
CA PHE A 228 -4.69 -30.18 18.69
C PHE A 228 -4.73 -29.78 17.21
N ARG A 229 -5.53 -30.47 16.38
CA ARG A 229 -5.72 -30.10 14.96
C ARG A 229 -6.44 -28.76 14.83
N ASP A 230 -7.41 -28.49 15.70
CA ASP A 230 -8.14 -27.23 15.74
C ASP A 230 -7.23 -26.08 16.19
N LEU A 231 -6.29 -26.33 17.11
CA LEU A 231 -5.30 -25.33 17.53
C LEU A 231 -4.45 -24.86 16.34
N ARG A 232 -4.01 -25.80 15.49
CA ARG A 232 -3.26 -25.47 14.27
C ARG A 232 -4.08 -24.65 13.28
N LEU A 233 -5.37 -24.96 13.12
CA LEU A 233 -6.28 -24.20 12.25
C LEU A 233 -6.59 -22.81 12.84
N ALA A 234 -6.83 -22.73 14.15
CA ALA A 234 -7.14 -21.49 14.87
C ALA A 234 -6.04 -20.42 14.76
N TRP A 235 -4.81 -20.84 14.47
CA TRP A 235 -3.69 -19.94 14.18
C TRP A 235 -3.90 -19.08 12.93
N HIS A 236 -4.69 -19.52 11.95
CA HIS A 236 -4.83 -18.81 10.66
C HIS A 236 -6.25 -18.82 10.08
N ALA A 237 -7.23 -19.35 10.82
CA ALA A 237 -8.62 -19.47 10.42
C ALA A 237 -9.56 -19.22 11.61
N LEU A 238 -10.81 -18.89 11.31
CA LEU A 238 -11.90 -18.77 12.28
C LEU A 238 -12.92 -19.87 12.03
N ARG A 239 -13.55 -20.35 13.09
CA ARG A 239 -14.73 -21.19 13.00
C ARG A 239 -15.97 -20.32 13.19
N ILE A 240 -16.89 -20.37 12.22
CA ILE A 240 -18.12 -19.57 12.19
C ILE A 240 -19.30 -20.44 11.76
N ASP A 241 -20.50 -19.92 11.95
CA ASP A 241 -21.71 -20.54 11.43
C ASP A 241 -21.73 -20.54 9.90
N ARG A 242 -22.16 -21.65 9.30
CA ARG A 242 -22.29 -21.85 7.86
C ARG A 242 -23.11 -20.74 7.20
N THR A 243 -24.17 -20.28 7.84
CA THR A 243 -25.07 -19.25 7.31
C THR A 243 -24.41 -17.88 7.17
N GLU A 244 -23.35 -17.60 7.94
CA GLU A 244 -22.63 -16.33 7.88
C GLU A 244 -21.63 -16.25 6.71
N VAL A 245 -21.28 -17.38 6.09
CA VAL A 245 -20.21 -17.47 5.09
C VAL A 245 -20.50 -16.59 3.87
N VAL A 246 -21.74 -16.60 3.37
CA VAL A 246 -22.15 -15.85 2.17
C VAL A 246 -22.06 -14.33 2.40
N ASN A 247 -22.31 -13.89 3.63
CA ASN A 247 -22.35 -12.47 3.99
C ASN A 247 -20.99 -11.92 4.41
N ARG A 248 -19.94 -12.76 4.43
CA ARG A 248 -18.60 -12.38 4.87
C ARG A 248 -17.55 -12.54 3.77
N HIS A 249 -16.55 -11.68 3.82
CA HIS A 249 -15.39 -11.73 2.93
C HIS A 249 -14.39 -12.82 3.39
N VAL A 250 -14.76 -14.07 3.22
CA VAL A 250 -13.97 -15.23 3.67
C VAL A 250 -13.76 -16.25 2.56
N TRP A 251 -12.81 -17.15 2.77
CA TRP A 251 -12.63 -18.38 2.01
C TRP A 251 -13.06 -19.57 2.86
N LEU A 252 -14.00 -20.36 2.35
CA LEU A 252 -14.43 -21.60 2.98
C LEU A 252 -13.29 -22.63 2.95
N LEU A 253 -12.92 -23.15 4.12
CA LEU A 253 -11.87 -24.17 4.26
C LEU A 253 -12.46 -25.57 4.52
N THR A 254 -13.72 -25.65 4.92
CA THR A 254 -14.41 -26.90 5.19
C THR A 254 -15.08 -27.40 3.91
N THR A 255 -14.77 -28.64 3.53
CA THR A 255 -15.40 -29.33 2.40
C THR A 255 -15.79 -30.73 2.84
N LEU A 256 -16.64 -31.41 2.07
CA LEU A 256 -16.87 -32.84 2.27
C LEU A 256 -15.79 -33.65 1.56
N MET A 257 -15.39 -34.78 2.16
CA MET A 257 -14.50 -35.76 1.56
C MET A 257 -15.16 -37.13 1.62
N GLU A 258 -15.23 -37.81 0.48
CA GLU A 258 -15.65 -39.21 0.42
C GLU A 258 -14.52 -40.10 0.96
N MET A 259 -14.88 -40.96 1.90
CA MET A 259 -14.00 -41.97 2.46
C MET A 259 -14.07 -43.26 1.63
N PRO A 260 -13.04 -44.13 1.70
CA PRO A 260 -13.03 -45.41 0.98
C PRO A 260 -14.19 -46.36 1.33
N ASP A 261 -14.88 -46.10 2.44
CA ASP A 261 -16.06 -46.83 2.91
C ASP A 261 -17.39 -46.29 2.32
N GLY A 262 -17.32 -45.28 1.45
CA GLY A 262 -18.49 -44.62 0.85
C GLY A 262 -19.16 -43.58 1.74
N THR A 263 -18.63 -43.33 2.95
CA THR A 263 -19.16 -42.28 3.85
C THR A 263 -18.55 -40.92 3.54
N THR A 264 -19.31 -39.85 3.73
CA THR A 264 -18.80 -38.47 3.60
C THR A 264 -18.47 -37.91 4.97
N LYS A 265 -17.26 -37.36 5.16
CA LYS A 265 -16.91 -36.63 6.39
C LYS A 265 -16.44 -35.20 6.10
N PRO A 266 -16.66 -34.27 7.05
CA PRO A 266 -16.08 -32.93 6.96
C PRO A 266 -14.56 -32.99 6.95
N HIS A 267 -13.96 -32.34 5.98
CA HIS A 267 -12.53 -32.21 5.80
C HIS A 267 -12.14 -30.72 5.78
N HIS A 268 -11.18 -30.34 6.61
CA HIS A 268 -10.71 -28.96 6.71
C HIS A 268 -9.37 -28.80 5.98
N ARG A 269 -9.37 -27.97 4.95
CA ARG A 269 -8.17 -27.54 4.22
C ARG A 269 -7.37 -26.55 5.09
N THR A 270 -6.05 -26.65 5.06
CA THR A 270 -5.16 -25.74 5.79
C THR A 270 -4.85 -24.46 5.00
N ARG A 271 -5.20 -24.40 3.71
CA ARG A 271 -4.91 -23.25 2.86
C ARG A 271 -6.16 -22.80 2.13
N ALA A 272 -6.29 -21.49 2.00
CA ALA A 272 -7.26 -20.87 1.12
C ALA A 272 -7.05 -21.34 -0.33
N PRO A 273 -8.13 -21.43 -1.13
CA PRO A 273 -8.03 -21.79 -2.53
C PRO A 273 -7.23 -20.73 -3.30
N ARG A 274 -6.47 -21.17 -4.32
CA ARG A 274 -5.65 -20.28 -5.16
C ARG A 274 -6.50 -19.30 -5.97
N THR A 275 -7.69 -19.71 -6.36
CA THR A 275 -8.69 -18.90 -7.06
C THR A 275 -9.87 -18.73 -6.13
N THR A 276 -10.38 -17.49 -6.05
CA THR A 276 -11.61 -17.24 -5.29
C THR A 276 -12.76 -17.92 -6.03
N PRO A 277 -13.55 -18.80 -5.38
CA PRO A 277 -14.70 -19.46 -6.00
C PRO A 277 -15.73 -18.43 -6.49
N SER A 278 -16.50 -18.81 -7.51
CA SER A 278 -17.68 -18.02 -7.88
C SER A 278 -18.71 -18.07 -6.75
N ARG A 279 -19.70 -17.17 -6.80
CA ARG A 279 -20.78 -17.16 -5.81
C ARG A 279 -21.58 -18.46 -5.88
N ASP A 280 -21.88 -18.92 -7.08
CA ASP A 280 -22.63 -20.15 -7.33
C ASP A 280 -21.88 -21.38 -6.79
N ASP A 281 -20.56 -21.46 -7.00
CA ASP A 281 -19.74 -22.56 -6.46
C ASP A 281 -19.70 -22.55 -4.92
N LEU A 282 -19.66 -21.36 -4.32
CA LEU A 282 -19.68 -21.20 -2.88
C LEU A 282 -21.04 -21.62 -2.29
N GLU A 283 -22.14 -21.19 -2.92
CA GLU A 283 -23.50 -21.55 -2.52
C GLU A 283 -23.73 -23.07 -2.65
N ALA A 284 -23.27 -23.70 -3.74
CA ALA A 284 -23.31 -25.15 -3.90
C ALA A 284 -22.51 -25.89 -2.81
N SER A 285 -21.31 -25.38 -2.47
CA SER A 285 -20.48 -25.96 -1.40
C SER A 285 -21.14 -25.84 -0.03
N ILE A 286 -21.88 -24.74 0.21
CA ILE A 286 -22.62 -24.51 1.45
C ILE A 286 -23.83 -25.45 1.55
N ALA A 287 -24.58 -25.61 0.47
CA ALA A 287 -25.73 -26.52 0.41
C ALA A 287 -25.31 -27.98 0.69
N ALA A 288 -24.21 -28.44 0.11
CA ALA A 288 -23.68 -29.78 0.39
C ALA A 288 -23.33 -29.98 1.88
N LEU A 289 -22.75 -28.96 2.52
CA LEU A 289 -22.44 -29.00 3.96
C LEU A 289 -23.70 -29.00 4.83
N GLU A 290 -24.76 -28.32 4.39
CA GLU A 290 -26.06 -28.31 5.04
C GLU A 290 -26.73 -29.69 5.00
N GLU A 291 -26.76 -30.35 3.82
CA GLU A 291 -27.29 -31.71 3.67
C GLU A 291 -26.54 -32.73 4.56
N ALA A 292 -25.24 -32.50 4.77
CA ALA A 292 -24.40 -33.31 5.66
C ALA A 292 -24.52 -32.93 7.16
N GLY A 293 -25.38 -31.98 7.54
CA GLY A 293 -25.60 -31.56 8.92
C GLY A 293 -24.43 -30.79 9.55
N VAL A 294 -23.62 -30.08 8.74
CA VAL A 294 -22.45 -29.33 9.22
C VAL A 294 -22.79 -27.87 9.44
N ASP A 295 -23.02 -27.49 10.70
CA ASP A 295 -23.40 -26.12 11.06
C ASP A 295 -22.22 -25.17 11.25
N GLN A 296 -21.08 -25.70 11.69
CA GLN A 296 -19.89 -24.90 12.00
C GLN A 296 -18.75 -25.21 11.04
N VAL A 297 -18.23 -24.18 10.38
CA VAL A 297 -17.23 -24.31 9.32
C VAL A 297 -16.00 -23.43 9.60
N TRP A 298 -14.83 -23.96 9.24
CA TRP A 298 -13.59 -23.20 9.22
C TRP A 298 -13.51 -22.31 7.98
N VAL A 299 -13.12 -21.05 8.19
CA VAL A 299 -12.96 -20.05 7.16
C VAL A 299 -11.67 -19.24 7.34
N SER A 300 -11.05 -18.82 6.24
CA SER A 300 -9.93 -17.88 6.25
C SER A 300 -10.42 -16.49 5.84
N SER A 301 -10.01 -15.45 6.56
CA SER A 301 -10.46 -14.08 6.27
C SER A 301 -9.70 -13.48 5.07
N LYS A 302 -10.43 -12.84 4.15
CA LYS A 302 -9.81 -12.00 3.11
C LYS A 302 -9.48 -10.66 3.76
N LEU A 303 -8.23 -10.44 4.07
CA LEU A 303 -7.78 -9.25 4.80
C LEU A 303 -7.32 -8.17 3.79
N PRO A 304 -8.01 -7.02 3.72
CA PRO A 304 -7.69 -5.95 2.77
C PRO A 304 -6.50 -5.14 3.29
N LEU A 305 -5.44 -4.97 2.50
CA LEU A 305 -4.19 -4.35 2.96
C LEU A 305 -4.40 -2.90 3.44
N LEU A 306 -5.28 -2.13 2.79
CA LEU A 306 -5.53 -0.73 3.16
C LEU A 306 -6.07 -0.57 4.58
N VAL A 307 -6.80 -1.56 5.10
CA VAL A 307 -7.28 -1.56 6.50
C VAL A 307 -6.14 -1.70 7.50
N PHE A 308 -4.98 -2.18 7.08
CA PHE A 308 -3.78 -2.29 7.91
C PHE A 308 -2.83 -1.11 7.68
N LEU A 309 -2.78 -0.58 6.45
CA LEU A 309 -2.00 0.63 6.16
C LEU A 309 -2.58 1.86 6.87
N PHE A 310 -3.91 1.99 6.98
CA PHE A 310 -4.52 3.12 7.67
C PHE A 310 -4.08 3.27 9.15
N PRO A 311 -4.23 2.26 10.03
CA PRO A 311 -3.74 2.37 11.41
C PRO A 311 -2.21 2.43 11.48
N ALA A 312 -1.48 1.92 10.48
CA ALA A 312 -0.03 2.03 10.38
C ALA A 312 0.47 3.48 10.17
N ILE A 313 -0.41 4.43 9.82
CA ILE A 313 -0.08 5.86 9.81
C ILE A 313 0.33 6.32 11.21
N ALA A 314 -0.29 5.80 12.27
CA ALA A 314 0.02 6.22 13.64
C ALA A 314 1.49 5.93 14.03
N PRO A 315 2.00 4.68 13.96
CA PRO A 315 3.41 4.44 14.25
C PRO A 315 4.34 5.10 13.23
N LEU A 316 3.94 5.29 11.97
CA LEU A 316 4.74 6.05 11.00
C LEU A 316 5.00 7.49 11.45
N VAL A 317 3.97 8.20 11.91
CA VAL A 317 4.09 9.61 12.35
C VAL A 317 4.74 9.72 13.72
N LEU A 318 4.43 8.77 14.61
CA LEU A 318 4.97 8.79 15.96
C LEU A 318 6.44 8.39 16.01
N LEU A 319 6.82 7.33 15.30
CA LEU A 319 8.11 6.67 15.45
C LEU A 319 9.01 6.75 14.20
N GLY A 320 8.46 7.11 13.04
CA GLY A 320 9.21 7.19 11.79
C GLY A 320 9.40 5.83 11.10
N ASP A 321 10.56 5.62 10.49
CA ASP A 321 10.94 4.40 9.77
C ASP A 321 11.20 3.24 10.76
N PRO A 322 10.50 2.10 10.64
CA PRO A 322 10.78 0.97 11.52
C PRO A 322 12.20 0.41 11.35
N MET A 323 12.85 0.53 10.17
CA MET A 323 14.24 0.08 10.01
C MET A 323 15.20 0.95 10.81
N ALA A 324 14.99 2.27 10.84
CA ALA A 324 15.81 3.19 11.63
C ALA A 324 15.76 2.87 13.14
N LEU A 325 14.65 2.29 13.62
CA LEU A 325 14.51 1.85 15.01
C LEU A 325 15.15 0.49 15.28
N LEU A 326 15.02 -0.44 14.33
CA LEU A 326 15.45 -1.83 14.50
C LEU A 326 16.95 -2.04 14.26
N MET A 327 17.55 -1.35 13.28
CA MET A 327 18.97 -1.57 12.94
C MET A 327 19.92 -1.30 14.12
N PRO A 328 19.79 -0.18 14.87
CA PRO A 328 20.65 0.06 16.03
C PRO A 328 20.49 -1.01 17.12
N MET A 329 19.27 -1.55 17.29
CA MET A 329 19.02 -2.64 18.25
C MET A 329 19.69 -3.96 17.84
N LEU A 330 19.96 -4.15 16.55
CA LEU A 330 20.67 -5.29 16.00
C LEU A 330 22.19 -5.08 15.93
N GLY A 331 22.69 -3.91 16.40
CA GLY A 331 24.10 -3.53 16.35
C GLY A 331 24.59 -3.14 14.95
N LEU A 332 23.67 -2.71 14.07
CA LEU A 332 23.93 -2.25 12.70
C LEU A 332 23.69 -0.76 12.54
#